data_AF-K8E439-F1
#
_entry.id   AF-K8E439-F1
#
_cell.length_a   1.000
_cell.length_b   1.000
_cell.length_c   1.000
_cell.angle_alpha   90.00
_cell.angle_beta   90.00
_cell.angle_gamma   90.00
#
_symmetry.space_group_name_H-M   'P 1'
#
loop_
_entity.id
_entity.type
_entity.pdbx_description
1 polymer ?
#
loop_
_entity_poly.entity_id
_entity_poly.type
_entity_poly.pdbx_seq_one_letter_code
_entity_poly.pdbx_strand_id
1 'polypeptide(L)'
;MENSTNLENMFHSQFTDEGYGKFINETAMYYVTTTQDAGFITKVKDVNVTQNKEDELRYTFTATINYTDNNNESGTTKISGNAEFKEKGKLTIFKITTNDLLEKMKKIANEVKIPKE
;
A
#
# COMPACT_ATOMS: atom_id res chain seq x y z
N MET A 1 -10.31 -1.54 -17.34
CA MET A 1 -10.19 -3.01 -17.45
C MET A 1 -8.73 -3.47 -17.54
N GLU A 2 -7.78 -2.72 -18.11
CA GLU A 2 -6.37 -3.14 -18.13
C GLU A 2 -5.70 -3.21 -16.73
N ASN A 3 -6.02 -2.27 -15.83
CA ASN A 3 -5.38 -2.22 -14.51
C ASN A 3 -5.77 -3.40 -13.60
N SER A 4 -7.00 -3.90 -13.70
CA SER A 4 -7.47 -5.05 -12.90
C SER A 4 -6.73 -6.34 -13.27
N THR A 5 -6.50 -6.57 -14.56
CA THR A 5 -5.80 -7.77 -15.05
C THR A 5 -4.31 -7.78 -14.65
N ASN A 6 -3.67 -6.61 -14.58
CA ASN A 6 -2.29 -6.53 -14.11
C ASN A 6 -2.16 -6.79 -12.60
N LEU A 7 -3.04 -6.23 -11.78
CA LEU A 7 -3.00 -6.47 -10.33
C LEU A 7 -3.27 -7.94 -9.98
N GLU A 8 -4.17 -8.59 -10.70
CA GLU A 8 -4.50 -10.00 -10.50
C GLU A 8 -3.30 -10.90 -10.79
N ASN A 9 -2.67 -10.73 -11.95
CA ASN A 9 -1.48 -11.50 -12.32
C ASN A 9 -0.31 -11.27 -11.35
N MET A 10 -0.16 -10.06 -10.83
CA MET A 10 0.94 -9.71 -9.92
C MET A 10 0.75 -10.26 -8.50
N PHE A 11 -0.48 -10.23 -7.97
CA PHE A 11 -0.69 -10.46 -6.54
C PHE A 11 -1.54 -11.68 -6.21
N HIS A 12 -2.46 -12.13 -7.07
CA HIS A 12 -3.43 -13.19 -6.71
C HIS A 12 -2.77 -14.47 -6.20
N SER A 13 -1.64 -14.87 -6.79
CA SER A 13 -0.90 -16.08 -6.39
C SER A 13 -0.42 -16.06 -4.92
N GLN A 14 -0.21 -14.87 -4.35
CA GLN A 14 0.29 -14.68 -2.98
C GLN A 14 -0.81 -14.68 -1.92
N PHE A 15 -2.07 -14.56 -2.34
CA PHE A 15 -3.22 -14.43 -1.45
C PHE A 15 -4.15 -15.65 -1.55
N THR A 16 -4.99 -15.83 -0.53
CA THR A 16 -6.24 -16.58 -0.67
C THR A 16 -7.21 -15.76 -1.53
N ASP A 17 -8.20 -16.38 -2.15
CA ASP A 17 -9.15 -15.67 -3.01
C ASP A 17 -9.88 -14.56 -2.22
N GLU A 18 -10.28 -14.84 -0.97
CA GLU A 18 -10.85 -13.86 -0.04
C GLU A 18 -9.85 -12.74 0.30
N GLY A 19 -8.60 -13.11 0.62
CA GLY A 19 -7.55 -12.17 0.98
C GLY A 19 -7.19 -11.23 -0.16
N TYR A 20 -7.18 -11.73 -1.40
CA TYR A 20 -6.95 -10.93 -2.59
C TYR A 20 -8.06 -9.90 -2.79
N GLY A 21 -9.32 -10.33 -2.68
CA GLY A 21 -10.47 -9.42 -2.80
C GLY A 21 -10.41 -8.27 -1.79
N LYS A 22 -10.06 -8.57 -0.53
CA LYS A 22 -9.84 -7.55 0.51
C LYS A 22 -8.67 -6.63 0.18
N PHE A 23 -7.52 -7.19 -0.20
CA PHE A 23 -6.34 -6.41 -0.55
C PHE A 23 -6.60 -5.42 -1.68
N ILE A 24 -7.27 -5.86 -2.75
CA ILE A 24 -7.58 -4.99 -3.89
C ILE A 24 -8.53 -3.86 -3.48
N ASN A 25 -9.62 -4.19 -2.81
CA ASN A 25 -10.67 -3.22 -2.50
C ASN A 25 -10.28 -2.23 -1.39
N GLU A 26 -9.54 -2.69 -0.38
CA GLU A 26 -9.26 -1.87 0.80
C GLU A 26 -7.89 -1.19 0.75
N THR A 27 -6.93 -1.74 -0.01
CA THR A 27 -5.55 -1.26 -0.01
C THR A 27 -5.04 -0.86 -1.39
N ALA A 28 -4.98 -1.79 -2.35
CA ALA A 28 -4.27 -1.58 -3.61
C ALA A 28 -4.93 -0.48 -4.46
N MET A 29 -6.25 -0.59 -4.69
CA MET A 29 -6.97 0.40 -5.50
C MET A 29 -6.89 1.79 -4.89
N TYR A 30 -7.07 1.89 -3.58
CA TYR A 30 -7.02 3.17 -2.87
C TYR A 30 -5.66 3.86 -3.00
N TYR A 31 -4.58 3.08 -2.87
CA TYR A 31 -3.23 3.61 -3.01
C TYR A 31 -2.97 4.04 -4.45
N VAL A 32 -3.28 3.18 -5.45
CA VAL A 32 -3.08 3.50 -6.87
C VAL A 32 -3.80 4.79 -7.26
N THR A 33 -5.08 4.93 -6.92
CA THR A 33 -5.85 6.13 -7.28
C THR A 33 -5.31 7.38 -6.60
N THR A 34 -4.99 7.31 -5.31
CA THR A 34 -4.53 8.49 -4.55
C THR A 34 -3.14 8.93 -5.01
N THR A 35 -2.26 7.97 -5.32
CA THR A 35 -0.90 8.27 -5.82
C THR A 35 -0.95 8.92 -7.20
N GLN A 36 -1.83 8.43 -8.09
CA GLN A 36 -2.05 8.99 -9.43
C GLN A 36 -2.64 10.40 -9.35
N ASP A 37 -3.71 10.60 -8.58
CA ASP A 37 -4.37 11.91 -8.41
C ASP A 37 -3.42 12.97 -7.83
N ALA A 38 -2.55 12.57 -6.89
CA ALA A 38 -1.58 13.47 -6.27
C ALA A 38 -0.31 13.71 -7.12
N GLY A 39 -0.09 12.91 -8.18
CA GLY A 39 1.12 12.97 -9.01
C GLY A 39 2.39 12.52 -8.30
N PHE A 40 2.29 11.63 -7.31
CA PHE A 40 3.45 11.14 -6.57
C PHE A 40 4.13 9.98 -7.31
N ILE A 41 5.45 9.94 -7.27
CA ILE A 41 6.24 8.75 -7.63
C ILE A 41 6.75 8.14 -6.34
N THR A 42 6.51 6.84 -6.12
CA THR A 42 6.93 6.13 -4.91
C THR A 42 7.80 4.94 -5.23
N LYS A 43 8.77 4.64 -4.35
CA LYS A 43 9.64 3.48 -4.45
C LYS A 43 9.95 2.92 -3.06
N VAL A 44 9.75 1.62 -2.88
CA VAL A 44 10.17 0.90 -1.67
C VAL A 44 11.69 0.91 -1.61
N LYS A 45 12.25 1.41 -0.51
CA LYS A 45 13.68 1.42 -0.23
C LYS A 45 14.11 0.20 0.57
N ASP A 46 13.36 -0.13 1.61
CA ASP A 46 13.67 -1.20 2.55
C ASP A 46 12.39 -1.72 3.20
N VAL A 47 12.40 -2.98 3.63
CA VAL A 47 11.28 -3.63 4.33
C VAL A 47 11.82 -4.46 5.49
N ASN A 48 11.34 -4.17 6.69
CA ASN A 48 11.55 -5.02 7.86
C ASN A 48 10.26 -5.76 8.20
N VAL A 49 10.36 -7.06 8.45
CA VAL A 49 9.24 -7.95 8.78
C VAL A 49 9.57 -8.68 10.08
N THR A 50 8.66 -8.62 11.05
CA THR A 50 8.79 -9.31 12.33
C THR A 50 7.62 -10.27 12.51
N GLN A 51 7.93 -11.55 12.71
CA GLN A 51 6.92 -12.55 13.08
C GLN A 51 6.48 -12.34 14.53
N ASN A 52 5.18 -12.49 14.79
CA ASN A 52 4.65 -12.47 16.14
C ASN A 52 5.09 -13.73 16.89
N LYS A 53 5.53 -13.58 18.15
CA LYS A 53 6.03 -14.69 18.97
C LYS A 53 4.94 -15.62 19.50
N GLU A 54 3.72 -15.11 19.62
CA GLU A 54 2.56 -15.81 20.16
C GLU A 54 1.69 -16.43 19.05
N ASP A 55 1.83 -15.94 17.82
CA ASP A 55 1.09 -16.41 16.66
C ASP A 55 1.99 -16.39 15.42
N GLU A 56 2.54 -17.55 15.07
CA GLU A 56 3.47 -17.71 13.94
C GLU A 56 2.85 -17.35 12.58
N LEU A 57 1.52 -17.25 12.50
CA LEU A 57 0.81 -16.87 11.29
C LEU A 57 0.69 -15.35 11.13
N ARG A 58 1.07 -14.58 12.14
CA ARG A 58 0.94 -13.12 12.15
C ARG A 58 2.29 -12.44 12.07
N TYR A 59 2.36 -11.42 11.23
CA TYR A 59 3.57 -10.65 10.99
C TYR A 59 3.24 -9.17 11.05
N THR A 60 4.17 -8.39 11.57
CA THR A 60 4.18 -6.94 11.42
C THR A 60 5.25 -6.57 10.40
N PHE A 61 4.99 -5.54 9.61
CA PHE A 61 5.98 -5.01 8.68
C PHE A 61 6.13 -3.51 8.84
N THR A 62 7.32 -3.02 8.53
CA THR A 62 7.59 -1.60 8.34
C THR A 62 8.39 -1.45 7.05
N ALA A 63 7.82 -0.73 6.08
CA ALA A 63 8.48 -0.42 4.83
C ALA A 63 8.91 1.05 4.83
N THR A 64 10.16 1.28 4.43
CA THR A 64 10.69 2.62 4.17
C THR A 64 10.44 2.95 2.71
N ILE A 65 9.71 4.04 2.45
CA ILE A 65 9.30 4.48 1.11
C ILE A 65 10.02 5.78 0.79
N ASN A 66 10.71 5.81 -0.34
CA ASN A 66 11.13 7.06 -0.97
C ASN A 66 9.99 7.57 -1.85
N TYR A 67 9.75 8.88 -1.82
CA TYR A 67 8.78 9.52 -2.69
C TYR A 67 9.35 10.78 -3.32
N THR A 68 8.81 11.13 -4.49
CA THR A 68 8.94 12.43 -5.12
C THR A 68 7.53 12.93 -5.41
N ASP A 69 7.18 14.12 -4.92
CA ASP A 69 5.86 14.72 -5.17
C ASP A 69 5.83 15.55 -6.45
N ASN A 70 4.64 16.08 -6.77
CA ASN A 70 4.40 16.85 -7.99
C ASN A 70 5.18 18.17 -8.07
N ASN A 71 5.75 18.65 -6.96
CA ASN A 71 6.61 19.83 -6.92
C ASN A 71 8.10 19.46 -7.04
N ASN A 72 8.41 18.20 -7.38
CA ASN A 72 9.74 17.61 -7.36
C ASN A 72 10.41 17.58 -5.98
N GLU A 73 9.65 17.74 -4.90
CA GLU A 73 10.20 17.55 -3.56
C GLU A 73 10.33 16.06 -3.28
N SER A 74 11.52 15.65 -2.84
CA SER A 74 11.81 14.26 -2.52
C SER A 74 11.95 14.05 -1.03
N GLY A 75 11.46 12.91 -0.56
CA GLY A 75 11.51 12.57 0.85
C GLY A 75 11.51 11.07 1.08
N THR A 76 11.64 10.72 2.36
CA THR A 76 11.51 9.35 2.84
C THR A 76 10.48 9.31 3.95
N THR A 77 9.69 8.25 3.98
CA THR A 77 8.68 8.02 5.01
C THR A 77 8.61 6.53 5.35
N LYS A 78 7.91 6.19 6.43
CA LYS A 78 7.69 4.81 6.84
C LYS A 78 6.21 4.51 6.81
N ILE A 79 5.87 3.34 6.26
CA ILE A 79 4.55 2.75 6.37
C ILE A 79 4.66 1.48 7.21
N SER A 80 3.69 1.25 8.07
CA SER A 80 3.67 0.06 8.92
C SER A 80 2.31 -0.62 8.81
N GLY A 81 2.30 -1.92 9.02
CA GLY A 81 1.11 -2.73 8.90
C GLY A 81 1.29 -4.14 9.40
N ASN A 82 0.25 -4.95 9.19
CA ASN A 82 0.21 -6.34 9.59
C ASN A 82 -0.15 -7.22 8.41
N ALA A 83 0.38 -8.44 8.43
CA ALA A 83 0.07 -9.49 7.49
C ALA A 83 -0.29 -10.77 8.25
N GLU A 84 -1.31 -11.48 7.79
CA GLU A 84 -1.69 -12.78 8.36
C GLU A 84 -1.73 -13.83 7.26
N PHE A 85 -1.10 -14.96 7.55
CA PHE A 85 -1.04 -16.11 6.67
C PHE A 85 -2.01 -17.19 7.15
N LYS A 86 -2.63 -17.91 6.22
CA LYS A 86 -3.36 -19.13 6.54
C LYS A 86 -2.90 -20.25 5.61
N GLU A 87 -3.77 -20.67 4.71
CA GLU A 87 -3.60 -21.82 3.84
C GLU A 87 -2.25 -21.81 3.12
N LYS A 88 -1.40 -22.79 3.42
CA LYS A 88 -0.18 -23.11 2.67
C LYS A 88 0.71 -21.88 2.37
N GLY A 89 0.80 -20.93 3.32
CA GLY A 89 1.64 -19.73 3.16
C GLY A 89 1.03 -18.63 2.29
N LYS A 90 -0.29 -18.66 2.05
CA LYS A 90 -1.02 -17.57 1.39
C LYS A 90 -1.50 -16.51 2.38
N LEU A 91 -1.41 -15.26 1.96
CA LEU A 91 -1.91 -14.10 2.69
C LEU A 91 -3.45 -14.11 2.73
N THR A 92 -4.00 -14.01 3.93
CA THR A 92 -5.44 -13.79 4.15
C THR A 92 -5.72 -12.34 4.52
N ILE A 93 -4.77 -11.69 5.20
CA ILE A 93 -4.87 -10.28 5.58
C ILE A 93 -3.56 -9.59 5.19
N PHE A 94 -3.69 -8.44 4.53
CA PHE A 94 -2.61 -7.47 4.37
C PHE A 94 -3.21 -6.09 4.64
N LYS A 95 -2.79 -5.46 5.74
CA LYS A 95 -3.38 -4.20 6.19
C LYS A 95 -2.29 -3.21 6.58
N ILE A 96 -2.36 -2.03 5.97
CA ILE A 96 -1.56 -0.88 6.39
C ILE A 96 -2.25 -0.22 7.58
N THR A 97 -1.53 -0.01 8.69
CA THR A 97 -2.05 0.61 9.91
C THR A 97 -1.55 2.02 10.12
N THR A 98 -0.35 2.34 9.63
CA THR A 98 0.26 3.67 9.72
C THR A 98 0.78 4.08 8.36
N ASN A 99 0.35 5.25 7.88
CA ASN A 99 0.69 5.72 6.54
C ASN A 99 0.62 7.25 6.42
N ASP A 100 1.62 7.93 6.95
CA ASP A 100 1.69 9.39 6.90
C ASP A 100 1.81 9.92 5.45
N LEU A 101 2.35 9.09 4.55
CA LEU A 101 2.46 9.41 3.13
C LEU A 101 1.09 9.53 2.48
N LEU A 102 0.15 8.65 2.83
CA LEU A 102 -1.20 8.67 2.31
C LEU A 102 -1.94 9.94 2.71
N GLU A 103 -1.75 10.42 3.94
CA GLU A 103 -2.31 11.69 4.39
C GLU A 103 -1.70 12.89 3.64
N LYS A 104 -0.39 12.88 3.38
CA LYS A 104 0.25 13.90 2.52
C LYS A 104 -0.34 13.89 1.10
N MET A 105 -0.49 12.71 0.49
CA MET A 105 -1.06 12.57 -0.86
C MET A 105 -2.50 13.05 -0.92
N LYS A 106 -3.35 12.68 0.05
CA LYS A 106 -4.75 13.12 0.12
C LYS A 106 -4.88 14.64 0.17
N LYS A 107 -4.05 15.31 0.97
CA LYS A 107 -4.07 16.77 1.07
C LYS A 107 -3.81 17.41 -0.30
N ILE A 108 -2.79 16.95 -1.01
CA ILE A 108 -2.43 17.47 -2.33
C ILE A 108 -3.48 17.11 -3.39
N ALA A 109 -3.97 15.86 -3.41
CA ALA A 109 -5.02 15.44 -4.34
C ALA A 109 -6.31 16.26 -4.19
N ASN A 110 -6.66 16.66 -2.97
CA ASN A 110 -7.81 17.54 -2.72
C ASN A 110 -7.55 18.98 -3.16
N GLU A 111 -6.33 19.50 -2.98
CA GLU A 111 -5.93 20.83 -3.48
C GLU A 111 -5.93 20.89 -5.01
N VAL A 112 -5.57 19.81 -5.71
CA VAL A 112 -5.63 19.72 -7.19
C VAL A 112 -7.08 19.74 -7.71
N LYS A 113 -8.04 19.26 -6.91
CA LYS A 113 -9.47 19.23 -7.27
C LYS A 113 -10.19 20.57 -7.06
N ILE A 114 -9.57 21.52 -6.36
CA ILE A 114 -10.10 22.88 -6.18
C ILE A 114 -9.28 23.81 -7.09
N PRO A 115 -9.85 24.35 -8.18
CA PRO A 115 -9.13 25.30 -9.02
C PRO A 115 -8.69 26.49 -8.17
N LYS A 116 -7.42 26.88 -8.25
CA LYS A 116 -6.98 28.18 -7.74
C LYS A 116 -7.64 29.25 -8.63
N GLU A 117 -8.53 30.05 -8.05
CA GLU A 117 -9.09 31.27 -8.65
C GLU A 117 -8.00 32.31 -8.94
#